data_AF-A0A9P9ZBR7-F1
#
_entry.id   AF-A0A9P9ZBR7-F1
#
_cell.length_a   1.000
_cell.length_b   1.000
_cell.length_c   1.000
_cell.angle_alpha   90.00
_cell.angle_beta   90.00
_cell.angle_gamma   90.00
#
_symmetry.space_group_name_H-M   'P 1'
#
loop_
_entity.id
_entity.type
_entity.pdbx_description
1 polymer ?
#
loop_
_entity_poly.entity_id
_entity_poly.type
_entity_poly.pdbx_seq_one_letter_code
_entity_poly.pdbx_strand_id
1 'polypeptide(L)'
;MRGGATETKVHYKGTGEDFLVFVDSKEDYNKWVGDKSTPLAQVVSGFEVFTTHSHGAQGRYETASKSTLENEFGSTDPEDAIKQILEKGTLQESTMAERQGRKNDSNGEFIMRGGGMNHS
;
A
#
# COMPACT_ATOMS: atom_id res chain seq x y z
N MET A 1 -3.89 21.43 -9.02
CA MET A 1 -3.82 20.85 -7.67
C MET A 1 -2.88 19.66 -7.76
N ARG A 2 -1.70 19.72 -7.14
CA ARG A 2 -0.72 18.62 -7.10
C ARG A 2 -0.48 18.30 -5.63
N GLY A 3 -0.60 17.05 -5.20
CA GLY A 3 -0.15 16.67 -3.86
C GLY A 3 -0.76 15.36 -3.36
N GLY A 4 0.03 14.29 -3.44
CA GLY A 4 -0.24 12.98 -2.84
C GLY A 4 -0.84 11.97 -3.81
N ALA A 5 -0.02 11.11 -4.41
CA ALA A 5 -0.52 9.86 -4.98
C ALA A 5 -0.94 8.96 -3.80
N THR A 6 -2.22 9.04 -3.42
CA THR A 6 -2.84 8.07 -2.52
C THR A 6 -3.15 6.82 -3.34
N GLU A 7 -2.36 5.77 -3.15
CA GLU A 7 -2.60 4.47 -3.76
C GLU A 7 -3.47 3.63 -2.83
N THR A 8 -4.65 3.26 -3.33
CA THR A 8 -5.54 2.33 -2.64
C THR A 8 -5.21 0.92 -3.11
N LYS A 9 -4.82 0.05 -2.17
CA LYS A 9 -4.52 -1.35 -2.46
C LYS A 9 -5.14 -2.26 -1.43
N VAL A 10 -5.50 -3.47 -1.81
CA VAL A 10 -5.99 -4.49 -0.88
C VAL A 10 -4.87 -5.48 -0.66
N HIS A 11 -4.45 -5.63 0.60
CA HIS A 11 -3.38 -6.50 1.01
C HIS A 11 -3.94 -7.78 1.62
N TYR A 12 -3.50 -8.92 1.14
CA TYR A 12 -3.86 -10.24 1.63
C TYR A 12 -2.61 -10.98 2.08
N LYS A 13 -2.57 -11.30 3.36
CA LYS A 13 -1.49 -12.09 3.95
C LYS A 13 -1.77 -13.57 3.72
N GLY A 14 -1.03 -14.18 2.81
CA GLY A 14 -1.06 -15.62 2.56
C GLY A 14 -0.30 -16.41 3.62
N THR A 15 -0.08 -17.68 3.35
CA THR A 15 0.61 -18.60 4.27
C THR A 15 2.12 -18.41 4.22
N GLY A 16 2.67 -18.26 3.01
CA GLY A 16 4.10 -18.02 2.78
C GLY A 16 4.43 -16.66 2.16
N GLU A 17 3.50 -16.11 1.37
CA GLU A 17 3.70 -14.90 0.57
C GLU A 17 2.56 -13.90 0.80
N ASP A 18 2.89 -12.62 0.64
CA ASP A 18 1.96 -11.51 0.80
C ASP A 18 1.50 -11.03 -0.58
N PHE A 19 0.19 -11.04 -0.80
CA PHE A 19 -0.44 -10.65 -2.06
C PHE A 19 -1.11 -9.30 -1.95
N LEU A 20 -1.13 -8.55 -3.04
CA LEU A 20 -1.89 -7.31 -3.13
C LEU A 20 -2.45 -7.07 -4.51
N VAL A 21 -3.54 -6.33 -4.53
CA VAL A 21 -4.22 -5.86 -5.74
C VAL A 21 -4.45 -4.37 -5.64
N PHE A 22 -4.25 -3.66 -6.74
CA PHE A 22 -4.53 -2.23 -6.81
C PHE A 22 -5.99 -2.01 -7.20
N VAL A 23 -6.65 -1.15 -6.44
CA VAL A 23 -8.03 -0.72 -6.71
C VAL A 23 -8.01 0.75 -7.11
N ASP A 24 -8.96 1.14 -7.96
CA ASP A 24 -9.05 2.52 -8.44
C ASP A 24 -9.37 3.46 -7.27
N SER A 25 -10.32 3.06 -6.43
CA SER A 25 -10.70 3.79 -5.21
C SER A 25 -11.36 2.88 -4.18
N LYS A 26 -11.30 3.33 -2.92
CA LYS A 26 -12.03 2.70 -1.81
C LYS A 26 -13.53 2.67 -2.03
N GLU A 27 -14.08 3.67 -2.72
CA GLU A 27 -15.50 3.75 -3.04
C GLU A 27 -15.91 2.59 -3.96
N ASP A 28 -15.17 2.34 -5.04
CA ASP A 28 -15.41 1.20 -5.94
C ASP A 28 -15.28 -0.14 -5.23
N TYR A 29 -14.31 -0.28 -4.32
CA TYR A 29 -14.19 -1.47 -3.46
C TYR A 29 -15.46 -1.67 -2.62
N ASN A 30 -15.91 -0.64 -1.89
CA ASN A 30 -17.11 -0.75 -1.05
C ASN A 30 -18.36 -1.02 -1.88
N LYS A 31 -18.46 -0.40 -3.05
CA LYS A 31 -19.56 -0.59 -3.99
C LYS A 31 -19.60 -2.04 -4.50
N TRP A 32 -18.45 -2.60 -4.85
CA TRP A 32 -18.35 -4.00 -5.28
C TRP A 32 -18.68 -5.00 -4.17
N VAL A 33 -18.23 -4.73 -2.94
CA VAL A 33 -18.55 -5.56 -1.77
C VAL A 33 -20.06 -5.58 -1.51
N GLY A 34 -20.75 -4.45 -1.71
CA GLY A 34 -22.21 -4.35 -1.61
C GLY A 34 -22.97 -4.86 -2.85
N ASP A 35 -22.40 -4.71 -4.04
CA ASP A 35 -23.00 -5.03 -5.34
C ASP A 35 -22.04 -5.82 -6.23
N LYS A 36 -22.14 -7.16 -6.13
CA LYS A 36 -21.33 -8.10 -6.91
C LYS A 36 -21.72 -8.18 -8.40
N SER A 37 -22.66 -7.37 -8.87
CA SER A 37 -22.99 -7.25 -10.30
C SER A 37 -22.03 -6.31 -11.04
N THR A 38 -21.25 -5.51 -10.30
CA THR A 38 -20.24 -4.63 -10.87
C THR A 38 -19.02 -5.45 -11.34
N PRO A 39 -18.55 -5.29 -12.59
CA PRO A 39 -17.36 -5.97 -13.09
C PRO A 39 -16.11 -5.53 -12.33
N LEU A 40 -15.24 -6.49 -12.01
CA LEU A 40 -13.95 -6.21 -11.35
C LEU A 40 -13.09 -5.24 -12.15
N ALA A 41 -13.17 -5.26 -13.49
CA ALA A 41 -12.48 -4.32 -14.38
C ALA A 41 -12.74 -2.83 -14.06
N GLN A 42 -13.87 -2.54 -13.40
CA GLN A 42 -14.27 -1.17 -13.02
C GLN A 42 -13.76 -0.79 -11.64
N VAL A 43 -13.29 -1.76 -10.87
CA VAL A 43 -12.93 -1.64 -9.45
C VAL A 43 -11.42 -1.77 -9.27
N VAL A 44 -10.81 -2.72 -9.96
CA VAL A 44 -9.36 -2.94 -9.94
C VAL A 44 -8.68 -2.15 -11.06
N SER A 45 -7.48 -1.66 -10.79
CA SER A 45 -6.67 -0.96 -11.80
C SER A 45 -6.13 -1.92 -12.87
N GLY A 46 -6.05 -3.22 -12.56
CA GLY A 46 -5.67 -4.27 -13.49
C GLY A 46 -5.98 -5.67 -12.95
N PHE A 47 -6.08 -6.64 -13.86
CA PHE A 47 -6.33 -8.05 -13.54
C PHE A 47 -5.04 -8.82 -13.21
N GLU A 48 -4.15 -8.18 -12.46
CA GLU A 48 -2.88 -8.75 -12.05
C GLU A 48 -2.78 -8.73 -10.53
N VAL A 49 -2.36 -9.87 -9.98
CA VAL A 49 -2.05 -10.01 -8.56
C VAL A 49 -0.56 -9.75 -8.38
N PHE A 50 -0.22 -8.91 -7.43
CA PHE A 50 1.16 -8.57 -7.11
C PHE A 50 1.58 -9.20 -5.79
N THR A 51 2.85 -9.58 -5.67
CA THR A 51 3.47 -10.01 -4.40
C THR A 51 4.51 -8.98 -3.96
N THR A 52 4.71 -8.86 -2.65
CA THR A 52 5.76 -7.98 -2.08
C THR A 52 7.06 -8.69 -1.76
N HIS A 53 7.11 -10.03 -1.84
CA HIS A 53 8.29 -10.84 -1.53
C HIS A 53 9.02 -10.41 -0.23
N SER A 54 8.25 -10.00 0.79
CA SER A 54 8.74 -9.42 2.06
C SER A 54 9.61 -8.16 1.95
N HIS A 55 9.73 -7.55 0.78
CA HIS A 55 10.26 -6.21 0.61
C HIS A 55 9.15 -5.22 1.00
N GLY A 56 9.37 -4.40 2.02
CA GLY A 56 8.34 -3.51 2.58
C GLY A 56 7.61 -2.65 1.54
N ALA A 57 6.49 -2.03 1.94
CA ALA A 57 5.49 -1.34 1.12
C ALA A 57 5.95 -0.23 0.14
N GLN A 58 7.26 0.01 0.00
CA GLN A 58 7.92 0.94 -0.92
C GLN A 58 8.84 0.23 -1.95
N GLY A 59 8.84 -1.11 -1.99
CA GLY A 59 9.59 -1.92 -2.95
C GLY A 59 8.90 -2.05 -4.31
N ARG A 60 9.60 -2.64 -5.28
CA ARG A 60 9.01 -3.00 -6.58
C ARG A 60 8.10 -4.21 -6.38
N TYR A 61 6.85 -4.07 -6.77
CA TYR A 61 5.90 -5.17 -6.80
C TYR A 61 6.24 -6.11 -7.97
N GLU A 62 6.07 -7.41 -7.76
CA GLU A 62 6.24 -8.43 -8.80
C GLU A 62 4.90 -9.11 -9.07
N THR A 63 4.60 -9.39 -10.34
CA THR A 63 3.39 -10.13 -10.70
C THR A 63 3.50 -11.57 -10.18
N ALA A 64 2.50 -12.03 -9.44
CA ALA A 64 2.44 -13.39 -8.94
C ALA A 64 2.37 -14.38 -10.11
N SER A 65 3.17 -15.44 -10.05
CA SER A 65 3.13 -16.50 -11.06
C SER A 65 1.89 -17.39 -10.88
N LYS A 66 1.41 -18.00 -11.96
CA LYS A 66 0.25 -18.93 -11.92
C LYS A 66 0.43 -20.04 -10.89
N SER A 67 1.64 -20.57 -10.76
CA SER A 67 1.98 -21.59 -9.75
C SER A 67 1.81 -21.08 -8.32
N THR A 68 2.16 -19.82 -8.06
CA THR A 68 1.97 -19.18 -6.76
C THR A 68 0.47 -19.00 -6.47
N LEU A 69 -0.29 -18.56 -7.46
CA LEU A 69 -1.74 -18.40 -7.33
C LEU A 69 -2.45 -19.73 -7.06
N GLU A 70 -2.07 -20.79 -7.77
CA GLU A 70 -2.63 -22.13 -7.56
C GLU A 70 -2.29 -22.67 -6.17
N ASN A 71 -1.07 -22.41 -5.67
CA ASN A 71 -0.65 -22.90 -4.37
C ASN A 71 -1.39 -22.21 -3.20
N GLU A 72 -1.64 -20.90 -3.31
CA GLU A 72 -2.25 -20.11 -2.24
C GLU A 72 -3.77 -19.98 -2.35
N PHE A 73 -4.30 -19.78 -3.56
CA PHE A 73 -5.73 -19.60 -3.81
C PHE A 73 -6.43 -20.87 -4.32
N GLY A 74 -5.66 -21.88 -4.78
CA GLY A 74 -6.22 -23.07 -5.42
C GLY A 74 -6.63 -22.85 -6.89
N SER A 75 -6.32 -21.68 -7.44
CA SER A 75 -6.76 -21.23 -8.77
C SER A 75 -5.56 -20.71 -9.57
N THR A 76 -5.43 -21.14 -10.83
CA THR A 76 -4.46 -20.56 -11.79
C THR A 76 -4.98 -19.27 -12.44
N ASP A 77 -6.24 -18.94 -12.17
CA ASP A 77 -6.93 -17.78 -12.72
C ASP A 77 -6.72 -16.54 -11.83
N PRO A 78 -6.20 -15.43 -12.38
CA PRO A 78 -5.95 -14.22 -11.61
C PRO A 78 -7.25 -13.53 -11.16
N GLU A 79 -8.36 -13.63 -11.91
CA GLU A 79 -9.63 -13.03 -11.47
C GLU A 79 -10.18 -13.70 -10.23
N ASP A 80 -10.04 -15.03 -10.13
CA ASP A 80 -10.43 -15.78 -8.94
C ASP A 80 -9.61 -15.37 -7.71
N ALA A 81 -8.29 -15.28 -7.87
CA ALA A 81 -7.41 -14.80 -6.83
C ALA A 81 -7.74 -13.36 -6.41
N ILE A 82 -7.98 -12.46 -7.36
CA ILE A 82 -8.40 -11.07 -7.08
C ILE A 82 -9.68 -11.05 -6.24
N LYS A 83 -10.70 -11.82 -6.60
CA LYS A 83 -11.95 -11.89 -5.81
C LYS A 83 -11.67 -12.33 -4.38
N GLN A 84 -10.86 -13.37 -4.19
CA GLN A 84 -10.50 -13.84 -2.85
C GLN A 84 -9.70 -12.79 -2.06
N ILE A 85 -8.77 -12.07 -2.70
CA ILE A 85 -8.00 -10.99 -2.07
C ILE A 85 -8.93 -9.83 -1.70
N LEU A 86 -9.90 -9.47 -2.53
CA LEU A 86 -10.86 -8.41 -2.23
C LEU A 86 -11.80 -8.81 -1.07
N GLU A 87 -12.21 -10.07 -1.00
CA GLU A 87 -13.14 -10.58 0.04
C GLU A 87 -12.44 -10.88 1.37
N LYS A 88 -11.20 -11.41 1.34
CA LYS A 88 -10.46 -11.83 2.55
C LYS A 88 -9.36 -10.86 2.96
N GLY A 89 -8.90 -10.02 2.04
CA GLY A 89 -7.82 -9.07 2.28
C GLY A 89 -8.27 -7.83 3.03
N THR A 90 -7.31 -6.97 3.32
CA THR A 90 -7.51 -5.73 4.07
C THR A 90 -7.17 -4.55 3.17
N LEU A 91 -8.13 -3.62 3.00
CA LEU A 91 -7.90 -2.38 2.26
C LEU A 91 -6.88 -1.50 3.01
N GLN A 92 -5.81 -1.16 2.32
CA GLN A 92 -4.74 -0.30 2.79
C GLN A 92 -4.62 0.92 1.88
N GLU A 93 -4.82 2.10 2.47
CA GLU A 93 -4.63 3.39 1.81
C GLU A 93 -3.20 3.84 2.07
N SER A 94 -2.35 3.77 1.04
CA SER A 94 -0.96 4.20 1.12
C SER A 94 -0.88 5.63 0.59
N THR A 95 -0.75 6.60 1.48
CA THR A 95 -0.25 7.91 1.02
C THR A 95 1.23 7.73 0.75
N MET A 96 1.66 7.86 -0.51
CA MET A 96 3.08 8.05 -0.84
C MET A 96 3.50 9.35 -0.15
N ALA A 97 3.91 9.25 1.12
CA ALA A 97 4.61 10.32 1.78
C ALA A 97 5.92 10.45 1.02
N GLU A 98 5.96 11.34 0.02
CA GLU A 98 7.19 12.05 -0.35
C GLU A 98 7.90 12.28 0.96
N ARG A 99 9.02 11.57 1.16
CA ARG A 99 9.81 11.56 2.40
C ARG A 99 9.59 12.87 3.12
N GLN A 100 8.65 12.92 4.09
CA GLN A 100 8.56 14.06 4.96
C GLN A 100 9.79 13.89 5.81
N GLY A 101 10.83 14.58 5.33
CA GLY A 101 12.18 14.44 5.80
C GLY A 101 12.15 14.72 7.27
N ARG A 102 12.67 13.74 8.01
CA ARG A 102 13.12 13.88 9.38
C ARG A 102 11.99 14.27 10.36
N LYS A 103 11.58 13.27 11.14
CA LYS A 103 11.50 13.47 12.59
C LYS A 103 12.88 13.96 13.05
N ASN A 104 13.14 15.26 12.96
CA ASN A 104 14.20 15.90 13.73
C ASN A 104 13.53 16.61 14.88
N ASP A 105 13.16 15.80 15.87
CA ASP A 105 12.99 16.23 17.24
C ASP A 105 14.36 16.76 17.72
N SER A 106 14.64 18.02 17.43
CA SER A 106 15.73 18.76 18.07
C SER A 106 15.30 20.20 18.25
N ASN A 107 14.37 20.40 19.17
CA ASN A 107 14.44 21.58 20.02
C ASN A 107 15.59 21.37 21.02
N GLY A 108 16.81 21.28 20.48
CA GLY A 108 18.02 21.51 21.25
C GLY A 108 18.21 23.01 21.26
N GLU A 109 17.69 23.66 22.30
CA GLU A 109 17.84 25.08 22.58
C GLU A 109 19.33 25.46 22.63
N PHE A 110 19.89 25.84 21.48
CA PHE A 110 21.24 26.38 21.38
C PHE A 110 21.16 27.89 21.26
N ILE A 111 20.77 28.55 22.36
CA ILE A 111 21.00 29.99 22.53
C ILE A 111 22.40 30.21 23.12
N MET A 112 23.42 30.00 22.30
CA MET A 112 24.72 30.64 22.52
C MET A 112 24.65 32.06 21.95
N ARG A 113 24.52 33.06 22.83
CA ARG A 113 24.91 34.43 22.52
C ARG A 113 25.98 34.86 23.50
N GLY A 114 27.22 34.72 23.07
CA GLY A 114 28.38 35.30 23.74
C GLY A 114 28.37 36.83 23.66
N GLY A 115 29.07 37.44 24.63
CA GLY A 115 29.61 38.78 24.51
C GLY A 115 29.49 39.60 25.78
N GLY A 116 30.63 39.84 26.46
CA GLY A 116 30.78 41.02 27.32
C GLY A 116 31.58 40.79 28.60
N MET A 117 32.88 41.09 28.53
CA MET A 117 33.83 41.17 29.64
C MET A 117 33.55 42.39 30.55
N ASN A 118 34.02 42.31 31.80
CA ASN A 118 34.96 43.25 32.47
C ASN A 118 34.52 43.69 33.89
N HIS A 119 35.34 43.26 34.87
CA HIS A 119 35.93 44.04 35.98
C HIS A 119 35.10 45.16 36.63
N SER A 120 34.83 45.06 37.94
CA SER A 120 35.59 45.79 38.97
C SER A 120 35.22 45.34 40.38
#